data_AF-A0A315TX73-F1
#
_entry.id   AF-A0A315TX73-F1
#
_cell.length_a   1.000
_cell.length_b   1.000
_cell.length_c   1.000
_cell.angle_alpha   90.00
_cell.angle_beta   90.00
_cell.angle_gamma   90.00
#
_symmetry.space_group_name_H-M   'P 1'
#
loop_
_entity.id
_entity.type
_entity.pdbx_description
1 polymer ?
#
loop_
_entity_poly.entity_id
_entity_poly.type
_entity_poly.pdbx_seq_one_letter_code
_entity_poly.pdbx_strand_id
1 'polypeptide(L)'
;MNNPWRLTGTVALLILLSAPAYAELATIKHGKWSSDQKESKHDFKCPSNQVLVGRKHSGDENADTHYLCATVFQKETLKTFNETKQNVNTWIYATCPEPKVLTGRGRSGDEEEPYWIYCSEVRDVWGHALVPTSTSDQEVKESDHEAVCGKDQVLAGMRLSGDENGQTFYNCAELY
;
A
#
# COMPACT_ATOMS: atom_id res chain seq x y z
N MET A 1 68.81 -28.05 -18.66
CA MET A 1 68.62 -26.58 -18.70
C MET A 1 67.14 -26.31 -18.84
N ASN A 2 66.65 -25.40 -18.01
CA ASN A 2 65.27 -25.19 -17.65
C ASN A 2 64.46 -24.52 -18.78
N ASN A 3 63.20 -24.93 -18.97
CA ASN A 3 62.14 -23.95 -19.23
C ASN A 3 60.81 -24.45 -18.63
N PRO A 4 60.42 -23.95 -17.45
CA PRO A 4 59.23 -24.37 -16.74
C PRO A 4 58.14 -23.30 -16.87
N TRP A 5 57.27 -23.38 -17.89
CA TRP A 5 56.03 -22.59 -17.88
C TRP A 5 54.88 -23.38 -18.52
N ARG A 6 54.44 -24.43 -17.83
CA ARG A 6 53.04 -24.86 -17.94
C ARG A 6 52.23 -23.89 -17.10
N LEU A 7 51.55 -22.95 -17.77
CA LEU A 7 50.51 -22.14 -17.15
C LEU A 7 49.34 -23.07 -16.81
N THR A 8 49.37 -23.71 -15.65
CA THR A 8 48.18 -24.24 -15.00
C THR A 8 47.44 -23.06 -14.38
N GLY A 9 46.85 -22.23 -15.24
CA GLY A 9 45.91 -21.20 -14.82
C GLY A 9 44.60 -21.87 -14.45
N THR A 10 44.48 -22.33 -13.20
CA THR A 10 43.16 -22.50 -12.60
C THR A 10 42.55 -21.11 -12.51
N VAL A 11 41.70 -20.77 -13.47
CA VAL A 11 40.78 -19.64 -13.34
C VAL A 11 39.89 -19.99 -12.16
N ALA A 12 40.19 -19.41 -11.00
CA ALA A 12 39.27 -19.41 -9.88
C ALA A 12 38.07 -18.57 -10.32
N LEU A 13 37.04 -19.25 -10.82
CA LEU A 13 35.74 -18.67 -11.07
C LEU A 13 35.20 -18.25 -9.70
N LEU A 14 35.44 -16.99 -9.31
CA LEU A 14 34.71 -16.35 -8.23
C LEU A 14 33.27 -16.24 -8.71
N ILE A 15 32.47 -17.29 -8.44
CA ILE A 15 31.03 -17.18 -8.46
C ILE A 15 30.72 -16.23 -7.30
N LEU A 16 30.56 -14.94 -7.62
CA LEU A 16 29.87 -14.01 -6.75
C LEU A 16 28.50 -14.64 -6.50
N LEU A 17 28.34 -15.27 -5.33
CA LEU A 17 27.04 -15.60 -4.78
C LEU A 17 26.35 -14.25 -4.56
N SER A 18 25.74 -13.71 -5.61
CA SER A 18 24.62 -12.80 -5.43
C SER A 18 23.57 -13.66 -4.78
N ALA A 19 23.57 -13.72 -3.44
CA ALA A 19 22.40 -14.16 -2.73
C ALA A 19 21.25 -13.36 -3.35
N PRO A 20 20.21 -14.02 -3.90
CA PRO A 20 19.03 -13.27 -4.29
C PRO A 20 18.67 -12.45 -3.04
N ALA A 21 18.49 -11.15 -3.21
CA ALA A 21 17.94 -10.34 -2.14
C ALA A 21 16.65 -11.05 -1.74
N TYR A 22 16.68 -11.75 -0.60
CA TYR A 22 15.52 -12.43 -0.10
C TYR A 22 14.52 -11.32 0.13
N ALA A 23 13.47 -11.31 -0.68
CA ALA A 23 12.37 -10.39 -0.51
C ALA A 23 11.78 -10.73 0.87
N GLU A 24 12.10 -9.89 1.86
CA GLU A 24 11.77 -10.11 3.27
C GLU A 24 10.35 -9.60 3.48
N LEU A 25 9.43 -10.41 3.98
CA LEU A 25 8.08 -9.92 4.25
C LEU A 25 8.12 -8.80 5.31
N ALA A 26 7.53 -7.66 4.99
CA ALA A 26 7.38 -6.58 5.96
C ALA A 26 6.32 -6.90 7.02
N THR A 27 6.59 -6.54 8.27
CA THR A 27 5.60 -6.61 9.35
C THR A 27 4.80 -5.31 9.42
N ILE A 28 3.48 -5.43 9.60
CA ILE A 28 2.58 -4.27 9.64
C ILE A 28 2.06 -4.06 11.07
N LYS A 29 2.33 -2.88 11.64
CA LYS A 29 1.86 -2.53 12.98
C LYS A 29 0.74 -1.50 12.88
N HIS A 30 -0.49 -1.92 13.18
CA HIS A 30 -1.65 -1.04 13.19
C HIS A 30 -1.48 0.09 14.22
N GLY A 31 -1.86 1.29 13.80
CA GLY A 31 -1.93 2.47 14.65
C GLY A 31 -3.32 2.63 15.27
N LYS A 32 -3.81 3.87 15.24
CA LYS A 32 -5.17 4.21 15.68
C LYS A 32 -6.00 4.63 14.48
N TRP A 33 -7.32 4.43 14.59
CA TRP A 33 -8.27 5.03 13.67
C TRP A 33 -8.16 6.56 13.71
N SER A 34 -8.38 7.19 12.56
CA SER A 34 -8.48 8.64 12.44
C SER A 34 -9.69 9.17 13.20
N SER A 35 -9.69 10.48 13.47
CA SER A 35 -10.92 11.19 13.78
C SER A 35 -11.89 11.12 12.60
N ASP A 36 -13.13 11.46 12.89
CA ASP A 36 -14.25 11.62 11.96
C ASP A 36 -13.84 12.40 10.71
N GLN A 37 -14.06 11.81 9.54
CA GLN A 37 -13.89 12.45 8.23
C GLN A 37 -15.25 12.47 7.54
N LYS A 38 -15.77 13.66 7.25
CA LYS A 38 -17.04 13.80 6.53
C LYS A 38 -16.89 13.20 5.12
N GLU A 39 -17.63 12.12 4.82
CA GLU A 39 -17.55 11.38 3.54
C GLU A 39 -17.64 12.30 2.31
N SER A 40 -18.60 13.23 2.31
CA SER A 40 -18.80 14.19 1.21
C SER A 40 -17.70 15.24 1.08
N LYS A 41 -16.83 15.43 2.08
CA LYS A 41 -15.81 16.48 2.02
C LYS A 41 -14.67 16.25 3.02
N HIS A 42 -13.64 15.55 2.59
CA HIS A 42 -12.39 15.40 3.34
C HIS A 42 -11.19 15.19 2.43
N ASP A 43 -10.00 15.44 2.98
CA ASP A 43 -8.73 15.13 2.34
C ASP A 43 -7.82 14.47 3.38
N PHE A 44 -7.92 13.14 3.49
CA PHE A 44 -7.22 12.39 4.52
C PHE A 44 -5.91 11.81 3.99
N LYS A 45 -4.85 11.98 4.79
CA LYS A 45 -3.58 11.29 4.64
C LYS A 45 -3.18 10.66 5.96
N CYS A 46 -2.61 9.48 5.88
CA CYS A 46 -1.91 8.91 7.01
C CYS A 46 -0.76 9.83 7.46
N PRO A 47 -0.41 9.82 8.75
CA PRO A 47 0.78 10.50 9.24
C PRO A 47 2.03 10.09 8.44
N SER A 48 3.07 10.93 8.48
CA SER A 48 4.32 10.67 7.75
C SER A 48 4.85 9.26 8.04
N ASN A 49 5.26 8.55 6.98
CA ASN A 49 5.78 7.17 7.03
C ASN A 49 4.76 6.12 7.50
N GLN A 50 3.47 6.36 7.24
CA GLN A 50 2.41 5.39 7.49
C GLN A 50 1.60 5.13 6.22
N VAL A 51 1.03 3.92 6.18
CA VAL A 51 0.21 3.42 5.06
C VAL A 51 -1.20 3.12 5.55
N LEU A 52 -2.17 3.13 4.64
CA LEU A 52 -3.53 2.72 4.94
C LEU A 52 -3.59 1.19 5.04
N VAL A 53 -4.28 0.71 6.07
CA VAL A 53 -4.57 -0.72 6.28
C VAL A 53 -6.05 -0.99 6.50
N GLY A 54 -6.86 0.05 6.68
CA GLY A 54 -8.30 -0.10 6.80
C GLY A 54 -9.08 1.19 6.60
N ARG A 55 -10.37 1.03 6.33
CA ARG A 55 -11.38 2.07 6.29
C ARG A 55 -12.64 1.56 7.00
N LYS A 56 -13.28 2.45 7.75
CA LYS A 56 -14.58 2.25 8.34
C LYS A 56 -15.52 3.34 7.86
N HIS A 57 -16.75 2.99 7.55
CA HIS A 57 -17.83 3.91 7.29
C HIS A 57 -19.11 3.32 7.89
N SER A 58 -19.94 4.14 8.53
CA SER A 58 -21.19 3.66 9.15
C SER A 58 -22.25 4.73 9.06
N GLY A 59 -23.25 4.53 8.20
CA GLY A 59 -24.40 5.42 8.02
C GLY A 59 -24.71 5.73 6.55
N ASP A 60 -25.40 6.84 6.32
CA ASP A 60 -25.62 7.42 4.99
C ASP A 60 -24.47 8.41 4.62
N GLU A 61 -24.52 9.04 3.45
CA GLU A 61 -23.55 10.03 2.94
C GLU A 61 -23.12 11.16 3.91
N ASN A 62 -23.88 11.38 4.99
CA ASN A 62 -23.56 12.37 6.01
C ASN A 62 -22.78 11.80 7.19
N ALA A 63 -22.57 10.50 7.23
CA ALA A 63 -21.88 9.83 8.29
C ALA A 63 -20.36 9.85 8.14
N ASP A 64 -19.68 9.60 9.25
CA ASP A 64 -18.24 9.77 9.35
C ASP A 64 -17.50 8.54 8.80
N THR A 65 -16.53 8.81 7.95
CA THR A 65 -15.51 7.85 7.53
C THR A 65 -14.32 7.92 8.47
N HIS A 66 -13.78 6.76 8.83
CA HIS A 66 -12.51 6.65 9.54
C HIS A 66 -11.51 5.84 8.74
N TYR A 67 -10.23 6.15 8.94
CA TYR A 67 -9.12 5.47 8.30
C TYR A 67 -8.18 4.88 9.35
N LEU A 68 -7.73 3.65 9.12
CA LEU A 68 -6.72 3.01 9.96
C LEU A 68 -5.38 3.08 9.25
N CYS A 69 -4.43 3.74 9.90
CA CYS A 69 -3.05 3.83 9.43
C CYS A 69 -2.15 2.86 10.20
N ALA A 70 -1.08 2.41 9.55
CA ALA A 70 -0.10 1.52 10.13
C ALA A 70 1.33 1.94 9.79
N THR A 71 2.25 1.53 10.64
CA THR A 71 3.69 1.64 10.40
C THR A 71 4.21 0.31 9.82
N VAL A 72 5.07 0.41 8.80
CA VAL A 72 5.68 -0.74 8.12
C VAL A 72 7.08 -0.99 8.68
N PHE A 73 7.44 -2.25 8.90
CA PHE A 73 8.73 -2.65 9.46
C PHE A 73 9.41 -3.74 8.63
N GLN A 74 10.70 -3.53 8.32
CA GLN A 74 11.66 -4.58 7.96
C GLN A 74 12.96 -4.22 8.65
N LYS A 75 13.33 -4.96 9.70
CA LYS A 75 14.44 -4.66 10.63
C LYS A 75 14.29 -3.34 11.43
N GLU A 76 13.82 -2.28 10.80
CA GLU A 76 13.46 -0.99 11.38
C GLU A 76 12.16 -0.43 10.79
N THR A 77 11.69 0.71 11.29
CA THR A 77 10.56 1.45 10.72
C THR A 77 10.92 1.97 9.32
N LEU A 78 10.15 1.53 8.32
CA LEU A 78 10.34 1.97 6.95
C LEU A 78 9.66 3.32 6.69
N LYS A 79 10.13 3.99 5.63
CA LYS A 79 9.67 5.32 5.24
C LYS A 79 8.92 5.27 3.91
N THR A 80 8.04 6.25 3.73
CA THR A 80 7.26 6.42 2.50
C THR A 80 7.89 7.49 1.61
N PHE A 81 7.91 7.26 0.29
CA PHE A 81 8.55 8.13 -0.68
C PHE A 81 7.70 8.31 -1.94
N ASN A 82 8.06 9.32 -2.74
CA ASN A 82 7.51 9.58 -4.07
C ASN A 82 5.97 9.60 -4.05
N GLU A 83 5.38 10.36 -3.13
CA GLU A 83 3.93 10.47 -3.03
C GLU A 83 3.34 10.99 -4.35
N THR A 84 2.27 10.35 -4.82
CA THR A 84 1.48 10.80 -5.96
C THR A 84 0.01 10.91 -5.56
N LYS A 85 -0.64 12.01 -5.95
CA LYS A 85 -2.09 12.19 -5.87
C LYS A 85 -2.72 11.82 -7.20
N GLN A 86 -3.73 10.96 -7.18
CA GLN A 86 -4.43 10.51 -8.39
C GLN A 86 -5.91 10.80 -8.26
N ASN A 87 -6.46 11.57 -9.18
CA ASN A 87 -7.90 11.74 -9.29
C ASN A 87 -8.48 10.48 -9.93
N VAL A 88 -9.55 9.96 -9.34
CA VAL A 88 -10.23 8.77 -9.81
C VAL A 88 -11.69 9.11 -9.99
N ASN A 89 -12.21 8.80 -11.16
CA ASN A 89 -13.63 8.94 -11.42
C ASN A 89 -14.39 7.95 -10.54
N THR A 90 -15.60 8.34 -10.14
CA THR A 90 -16.57 7.42 -9.57
C THR A 90 -16.71 6.19 -10.49
N TRP A 91 -16.95 5.01 -9.93
CA TRP A 91 -17.16 3.73 -10.66
C TRP A 91 -15.92 3.04 -11.26
N ILE A 92 -14.72 3.64 -11.17
CA ILE A 92 -13.47 3.05 -11.68
C ILE A 92 -12.64 2.47 -10.52
N TYR A 93 -11.93 1.37 -10.80
CA TYR A 93 -10.96 0.79 -9.86
C TYR A 93 -9.77 1.73 -9.67
N ALA A 94 -9.54 2.15 -8.43
CA ALA A 94 -8.41 2.96 -8.02
C ALA A 94 -7.26 2.05 -7.53
N THR A 95 -6.30 1.75 -8.40
CA THR A 95 -5.05 1.09 -7.98
C THR A 95 -3.93 2.11 -7.89
N CYS A 96 -3.10 1.99 -6.86
CA CYS A 96 -1.82 2.68 -6.87
C CYS A 96 -0.91 2.07 -7.96
N PRO A 97 -0.13 2.90 -8.68
CA PRO A 97 0.82 2.40 -9.67
C PRO A 97 1.94 1.68 -8.93
N GLU A 98 2.38 0.54 -9.44
CA GLU A 98 3.47 -0.19 -8.81
C GLU A 98 4.75 0.67 -8.74
N PRO A 99 5.53 0.59 -7.64
CA PRO A 99 5.36 -0.26 -6.45
C PRO A 99 4.69 0.50 -5.28
N LYS A 100 3.72 1.37 -5.55
CA LYS A 100 3.10 2.22 -4.52
C LYS A 100 1.91 1.55 -3.84
N VAL A 101 1.64 1.98 -2.62
CA VAL A 101 0.48 1.57 -1.81
C VAL A 101 -0.31 2.80 -1.35
N LEU A 102 -1.54 2.58 -0.89
CA LEU A 102 -2.41 3.66 -0.44
C LEU A 102 -1.88 4.28 0.86
N THR A 103 -1.76 5.60 0.87
CA THR A 103 -1.38 6.40 2.05
C THR A 103 -2.43 7.46 2.40
N GLY A 104 -3.50 7.58 1.62
CA GLY A 104 -4.59 8.51 1.87
C GLY A 104 -5.68 8.44 0.82
N ARG A 105 -6.80 9.13 1.11
CA ARG A 105 -7.94 9.32 0.23
C ARG A 105 -8.59 10.66 0.55
N GLY A 106 -9.12 11.33 -0.46
CA GLY A 106 -10.02 12.45 -0.25
C GLY A 106 -11.18 12.44 -1.24
N ARG A 107 -12.15 13.32 -0.96
CA ARG A 107 -13.37 13.51 -1.73
C ARG A 107 -13.81 14.96 -1.59
N SER A 108 -14.44 15.51 -2.64
CA SER A 108 -15.06 16.83 -2.58
C SER A 108 -16.38 16.85 -3.34
N GLY A 109 -17.50 16.88 -2.62
CA GLY A 109 -18.84 17.02 -3.19
C GLY A 109 -19.79 15.89 -2.82
N ASP A 110 -20.92 15.85 -3.50
CA ASP A 110 -21.90 14.76 -3.42
C ASP A 110 -21.40 13.52 -4.19
N GLU A 111 -22.16 12.42 -4.13
CA GLU A 111 -21.72 11.08 -4.51
C GLU A 111 -21.25 10.88 -5.97
N GLU A 112 -21.48 11.86 -6.84
CA GLU A 112 -21.08 11.79 -8.25
C GLU A 112 -19.71 12.45 -8.51
N GLU A 113 -19.18 13.22 -7.55
CA GLU A 113 -17.92 13.95 -7.69
C GLU A 113 -16.69 13.04 -7.52
N PRO A 114 -15.59 13.31 -8.25
CA PRO A 114 -14.41 12.47 -8.23
C PRO A 114 -13.76 12.45 -6.84
N TYR A 115 -13.30 11.27 -6.44
CA TYR A 115 -12.44 11.11 -5.29
C TYR A 115 -10.98 11.06 -5.75
N TRP A 116 -10.05 11.19 -4.83
CA TRP A 116 -8.63 10.97 -5.12
C TRP A 116 -7.99 10.06 -4.10
N ILE A 117 -6.93 9.39 -4.53
CA ILE A 117 -6.09 8.56 -3.66
C ILE A 117 -4.67 9.13 -3.61
N TYR A 118 -4.03 8.95 -2.46
CA TYR A 118 -2.60 9.17 -2.32
C TYR A 118 -1.89 7.83 -2.32
N CYS A 119 -0.84 7.75 -3.12
CA CYS A 119 -0.03 6.56 -3.28
C CYS A 119 1.42 6.90 -2.98
N SER A 120 2.10 6.08 -2.20
CA SER A 120 3.54 6.24 -1.93
C SER A 120 4.27 4.90 -2.02
N GLU A 121 5.55 4.95 -2.36
CA GLU A 121 6.44 3.80 -2.25
C GLU A 121 6.83 3.61 -0.79
N VAL A 122 6.85 2.37 -0.31
CA VAL A 122 7.56 2.03 0.93
C VAL A 122 8.93 1.54 0.52
N ARG A 123 9.99 2.02 1.18
CA ARG A 123 11.36 1.60 0.85
C ARG A 123 12.05 0.95 2.04
N ASP A 124 12.83 -0.09 1.73
CA ASP A 124 13.69 -0.78 2.69
C ASP A 124 14.84 0.13 3.17
N VAL A 125 15.63 -0.38 4.09
CA VAL A 125 16.79 0.32 4.67
C VAL A 125 17.89 0.64 3.65
N TRP A 126 17.85 -0.01 2.49
CA TRP A 126 18.78 0.16 1.38
C TRP A 126 18.23 1.11 0.30
N GLY A 127 16.98 1.55 0.44
CA GLY A 127 16.30 2.45 -0.48
C GLY A 127 15.61 1.76 -1.66
N HIS A 128 15.51 0.43 -1.66
CA HIS A 128 14.71 -0.31 -2.64
C HIS A 128 13.23 -0.23 -2.29
N ALA A 129 12.37 -0.05 -3.29
CA ALA A 129 10.94 -0.05 -3.07
C ALA A 129 10.43 -1.48 -2.86
N LEU A 130 9.61 -1.65 -1.82
CA LEU A 130 8.91 -2.89 -1.55
C LEU A 130 7.76 -3.03 -2.55
N VAL A 131 7.61 -4.21 -3.12
CA VAL A 131 6.59 -4.48 -4.15
C VAL A 131 5.32 -5.03 -3.49
N PRO A 132 4.16 -4.37 -3.63
CA PRO A 132 2.90 -4.91 -3.15
C PRO A 132 2.50 -6.13 -3.96
N THR A 133 2.39 -7.27 -3.29
CA THR A 133 1.87 -8.50 -3.87
C THR A 133 0.45 -8.71 -3.37
N SER A 134 -0.54 -8.62 -4.28
CA SER A 134 -1.94 -8.83 -3.96
C SER A 134 -2.15 -10.21 -3.33
N THR A 135 -2.88 -10.26 -2.22
CA THR A 135 -3.11 -11.48 -1.44
C THR A 135 -4.58 -11.79 -1.23
N SER A 136 -5.41 -10.75 -1.09
CA SER A 136 -6.83 -10.91 -0.85
C SER A 136 -7.59 -9.64 -1.23
N ASP A 137 -8.87 -9.81 -1.53
CA ASP A 137 -9.80 -8.71 -1.73
C ASP A 137 -10.90 -8.80 -0.66
N GLN A 138 -11.31 -7.64 -0.15
CA GLN A 138 -12.49 -7.52 0.73
C GLN A 138 -13.58 -6.76 -0.01
N GLU A 139 -14.76 -7.35 -0.06
CA GLU A 139 -15.95 -6.74 -0.65
C GLU A 139 -16.94 -6.45 0.48
N VAL A 140 -17.33 -5.20 0.60
CA VAL A 140 -18.12 -4.70 1.73
C VAL A 140 -19.15 -3.69 1.27
N LYS A 141 -20.30 -3.65 1.95
CA LYS A 141 -21.38 -2.69 1.65
C LYS A 141 -20.95 -1.28 2.04
N GLU A 142 -20.96 -0.36 1.08
CA GLU A 142 -20.38 0.98 1.22
C GLU A 142 -20.95 1.79 2.38
N SER A 143 -22.26 1.66 2.66
CA SER A 143 -22.97 2.40 3.71
C SER A 143 -22.72 1.90 5.14
N ASP A 144 -22.24 0.68 5.35
CA ASP A 144 -22.00 0.22 6.73
C ASP A 144 -20.99 -0.92 6.76
N HIS A 145 -19.71 -0.56 6.87
CA HIS A 145 -18.64 -1.53 6.98
C HIS A 145 -17.42 -1.04 7.75
N GLU A 146 -16.69 -2.02 8.27
CA GLU A 146 -15.33 -1.87 8.72
C GLU A 146 -14.47 -2.88 7.96
N ALA A 147 -13.61 -2.38 7.07
CA ALA A 147 -12.69 -3.19 6.28
C ALA A 147 -11.26 -2.92 6.77
N VAL A 148 -10.58 -3.96 7.23
CA VAL A 148 -9.20 -3.91 7.70
C VAL A 148 -8.48 -5.09 7.08
N CYS A 149 -7.37 -4.84 6.39
CA CYS A 149 -6.55 -5.89 5.81
C CYS A 149 -6.04 -6.86 6.88
N GLY A 150 -5.73 -8.08 6.44
CA GLY A 150 -5.23 -9.12 7.32
C GLY A 150 -3.88 -8.79 7.93
N LYS A 151 -3.37 -9.71 8.74
CA LYS A 151 -2.05 -9.59 9.34
C LYS A 151 -0.99 -9.38 8.24
N ASP A 152 -0.09 -8.44 8.48
CA ASP A 152 1.04 -8.10 7.59
C ASP A 152 0.63 -7.63 6.17
N GLN A 153 -0.62 -7.17 6.01
CA GLN A 153 -1.15 -6.65 4.75
C GLN A 153 -1.45 -5.15 4.84
N VAL A 154 -1.42 -4.50 3.68
CA VAL A 154 -1.74 -3.08 3.48
C VAL A 154 -2.74 -2.90 2.36
N LEU A 155 -3.41 -1.75 2.34
CA LEU A 155 -4.28 -1.39 1.22
C LEU A 155 -3.43 -0.94 0.03
N ALA A 156 -3.50 -1.67 -1.08
CA ALA A 156 -2.80 -1.34 -2.34
C ALA A 156 -3.75 -0.76 -3.41
N GLY A 157 -5.06 -0.97 -3.26
CA GLY A 157 -6.07 -0.39 -4.12
C GLY A 157 -7.46 -0.46 -3.52
N MET A 158 -8.40 0.23 -4.16
CA MET A 158 -9.83 0.15 -3.84
C MET A 158 -10.70 0.40 -5.06
N ARG A 159 -11.94 -0.07 -5.04
CA ARG A 159 -12.96 0.27 -6.02
C ARG A 159 -14.28 0.51 -5.33
N LEU A 160 -14.96 1.58 -5.71
CA LEU A 160 -16.36 1.79 -5.32
C LEU A 160 -17.24 1.36 -6.50
N SER A 161 -18.32 0.67 -6.22
CA SER A 161 -19.31 0.27 -7.21
C SER A 161 -20.70 0.45 -6.64
N GLY A 162 -21.55 1.22 -7.29
CA GLY A 162 -22.89 1.54 -6.79
C GLY A 162 -23.03 2.99 -6.34
N ASP A 163 -24.27 3.41 -6.18
CA ASP A 163 -24.68 4.51 -5.30
C ASP A 163 -24.58 4.04 -3.83
N GLU A 164 -24.99 4.84 -2.83
CA GLU A 164 -24.97 4.57 -1.36
C GLU A 164 -25.20 3.12 -0.84
N ASN A 165 -25.73 2.20 -1.65
CA ASN A 165 -25.94 0.78 -1.31
C ASN A 165 -25.03 -0.19 -2.06
N GLY A 166 -24.02 0.35 -2.73
CA GLY A 166 -23.01 -0.33 -3.49
C GLY A 166 -22.04 -1.18 -2.68
N GLN A 167 -21.09 -1.77 -3.39
CA GLN A 167 -19.99 -2.51 -2.82
C GLN A 167 -18.68 -1.73 -3.01
N THR A 168 -17.96 -1.55 -1.90
CA THR A 168 -16.57 -1.15 -1.92
C THR A 168 -15.68 -2.40 -1.90
N PHE A 169 -14.75 -2.47 -2.83
CA PHE A 169 -13.70 -3.48 -2.88
C PHE A 169 -12.41 -2.88 -2.38
N TYR A 170 -11.70 -3.61 -1.52
CA TYR A 170 -10.37 -3.27 -1.03
C TYR A 170 -9.39 -4.36 -1.44
N ASN A 171 -8.29 -3.96 -2.06
CA ASN A 171 -7.21 -4.87 -2.39
C ASN A 171 -6.13 -4.81 -1.32
N CYS A 172 -5.95 -5.96 -0.65
CA CYS A 172 -4.96 -6.13 0.39
C CYS A 172 -3.72 -6.84 -0.17
N ALA A 173 -2.56 -6.28 0.12
CA ALA A 173 -1.28 -6.76 -0.38
C ALA A 173 -0.26 -6.92 0.75
N GLU A 174 0.60 -7.92 0.62
CA GLU A 174 1.83 -8.04 1.40
C GLU A 174 2.97 -7.27 0.73
N LEU A 175 3.95 -6.82 1.51
CA LEU A 175 5.09 -6.03 1.01
C LEU A 175 6.40 -6.80 1.13
N TYR A 176 7.14 -6.85 0.04
CA TYR A 176 8.39 -7.60 -0.12
C TYR A 176 9.51 -6.73 -0.67
#